data_AF-A0A3G8C7Q6-F1
#
_entry.id   AF-A0A3G8C7Q6-F1
#
_cell.length_a   1.000
_cell.length_b   1.000
_cell.length_c   1.000
_cell.angle_alpha   90.00
_cell.angle_beta   90.00
_cell.angle_gamma   90.00
#
_symmetry.space_group_name_H-M   'P 1'
#
loop_
_entity.id
_entity.type
_entity.pdbx_description
1 polymer ?
#
loop_
_entity_poly.entity_id
_entity_poly.type
_entity_poly.pdbx_seq_one_letter_code
_entity_poly.pdbx_strand_id
1 'polypeptide(L)'
;MMLMLRQSVLSLLALVFASLWSTAQADTLPIGVALDKRVIDLTNTLDAGSVLRLKQQLADLEQRKGAQLAVLLVPSTGDTGIEDYANQLFRAWKLGRKDVDDGILLVVAKEDRTVRIEVGYGLEGTVTDLLAHRIIEERITPAFRQGDFAGGVQQGVDALTVLVDGGDLPKVAGPGINPQIIAVLAAFVLGGLIGALLAAGKVHWRKALIVAVAATLLLALLGGGREWPMFLFVIPLTLLIGGATFGALWQLRPLFYGVVGLLVYSAALGVADRYVNVSFIHWLAWPLAVLVVLGLYLLLLMIMRHTWRTSRTGFVVRLLAAVAVYGVAGWMLDDGRDGWLLAFPIASFVALIIFGKVGEGSGSGSGGGSGSSSSGSSSSSSSSSSGGGGSSGGGGASGSW
;
A
#
# COMPACT_ATOMS: atom_id res chain seq x y z
N MET A 1 71.44 36.64 7.26
CA MET A 1 71.40 35.16 7.39
C MET A 1 70.38 34.67 8.43
N MET A 2 70.34 35.20 9.65
CA MET A 2 69.40 34.76 10.70
C MET A 2 67.90 35.00 10.39
N LEU A 3 67.55 36.03 9.61
CA LEU A 3 66.16 36.30 9.18
C LEU A 3 65.62 35.26 8.18
N MET A 4 66.46 34.79 7.25
CA MET A 4 66.08 33.75 6.28
C MET A 4 65.96 32.37 6.92
N LEU A 5 66.77 32.10 7.96
CA LEU A 5 66.64 30.86 8.74
C LEU A 5 65.33 30.81 9.52
N ARG A 6 64.90 31.94 10.12
CA ARG A 6 63.61 32.07 10.84
C ARG A 6 62.40 31.87 9.93
N GLN A 7 62.44 32.44 8.71
CA GLN A 7 61.36 32.30 7.74
C GLN A 7 61.25 30.88 7.16
N SER A 8 62.39 30.17 7.04
CA SER A 8 62.42 28.77 6.59
C SER A 8 61.90 27.81 7.66
N VAL A 9 62.17 28.07 8.94
CA VAL A 9 61.61 27.28 10.05
C VAL A 9 60.11 27.49 10.21
N LEU A 10 59.62 28.73 10.07
CA LEU A 10 58.18 29.03 10.14
C LEU A 10 57.38 28.40 8.99
N SER A 11 57.94 28.38 7.77
CA SER A 11 57.30 27.74 6.62
C SER A 11 57.29 26.21 6.74
N LEU A 12 58.36 25.59 7.27
CA LEU A 12 58.39 24.16 7.55
C LEU A 12 57.38 23.77 8.65
N LEU A 13 57.25 24.59 9.69
CA LEU A 13 56.30 24.37 10.78
C LEU A 13 54.83 24.56 10.32
N ALA A 14 54.58 25.50 9.40
CA ALA A 14 53.28 25.67 8.75
C ALA A 14 52.92 24.50 7.82
N LEU A 15 53.90 23.93 7.09
CA LEU A 15 53.70 22.74 6.25
C LEU A 15 53.40 21.49 7.07
N VAL A 16 54.06 21.32 8.22
CA VAL A 16 53.75 20.24 9.17
C VAL A 16 52.34 20.42 9.76
N PHE A 17 51.96 21.64 10.14
CA PHE A 17 50.60 21.92 10.64
C PHE A 17 49.51 21.71 9.58
N ALA A 18 49.78 22.08 8.32
CA ALA A 18 48.86 21.84 7.21
C ALA A 18 48.71 20.33 6.89
N SER A 19 49.78 19.55 7.03
CA SER A 19 49.74 18.10 6.85
C SER A 19 48.99 17.37 7.97
N LEU A 20 49.01 17.91 9.20
CA LEU A 20 48.25 17.41 10.34
C LEU A 20 46.74 17.72 10.25
N TRP A 21 46.35 18.72 9.46
CA TRP A 21 44.93 19.02 9.20
C TRP A 21 44.28 18.08 8.18
N SER A 22 45.07 17.43 7.30
CA SER A 22 44.53 16.53 6.28
C SER A 22 44.21 15.11 6.78
N THR A 23 44.55 14.75 8.02
CA THR A 23 44.27 13.41 8.58
C THR A 23 42.93 13.31 9.33
N ALA A 24 42.04 14.31 9.19
CA ALA A 24 40.76 14.37 9.90
C ALA A 24 39.53 14.09 9.01
N GLN A 25 39.70 13.52 7.81
CA GLN A 25 38.62 12.81 7.14
C GLN A 25 38.79 11.31 7.38
N ALA A 26 38.48 10.90 8.61
CA ALA A 26 38.03 9.54 8.81
C ALA A 26 36.68 9.42 8.11
N ASP A 27 36.52 8.41 7.25
CA ASP A 27 35.20 7.92 6.85
C ASP A 27 34.42 7.62 8.13
N THR A 28 33.63 8.59 8.59
CA THR A 28 32.68 8.37 9.66
C THR A 28 31.62 7.45 9.06
N LEU A 29 31.77 6.15 9.34
CA LEU A 29 30.64 5.22 9.31
C LEU A 29 29.46 5.95 9.97
N PRO A 30 28.26 5.99 9.35
CA PRO A 30 27.18 6.87 9.82
C PRO A 30 26.71 6.58 11.26
N ILE A 31 27.13 5.45 11.84
CA ILE A 31 26.64 4.98 13.13
C ILE A 31 27.82 4.37 13.90
N GLY A 32 28.26 5.04 14.98
CA GLY A 32 29.40 4.65 15.83
C GLY A 32 29.17 3.40 16.71
N VAL A 33 28.31 2.48 16.28
CA VAL A 33 28.01 1.24 16.99
C VAL A 33 28.76 0.11 16.32
N ALA A 34 29.80 -0.42 16.97
CA ALA A 34 30.50 -1.60 16.48
C ALA A 34 29.67 -2.86 16.78
N LEU A 35 29.62 -3.80 15.85
CA LEU A 35 29.06 -5.13 16.08
C LEU A 35 30.02 -5.94 16.98
N ASP A 36 30.02 -5.66 18.28
CA ASP A 36 30.76 -6.45 19.27
C ASP A 36 29.94 -7.68 19.74
N LYS A 37 28.62 -7.59 19.64
CA LYS A 37 27.62 -8.53 20.17
C LYS A 37 26.44 -8.69 19.22
N ARG A 38 25.82 -9.87 19.24
CA ARG A 38 24.58 -10.18 18.49
C ARG A 38 23.37 -9.34 18.93
N VAL A 39 23.41 -8.79 20.16
CA VAL A 39 22.35 -7.96 20.73
C VAL A 39 22.98 -6.73 21.36
N ILE A 40 22.58 -5.56 20.89
CA ILE A 40 23.02 -4.25 21.36
C ILE A 40 21.78 -3.45 21.77
N ASP A 41 21.68 -3.12 23.05
CA ASP A 41 20.59 -2.29 23.58
C ASP A 41 21.17 -1.00 24.17
N LEU A 42 20.98 0.12 23.45
CA LEU A 42 21.39 1.45 23.90
C LEU A 42 20.29 2.15 24.73
N THR A 43 19.11 1.55 24.83
CA THR A 43 17.94 2.12 25.52
C THR A 43 17.77 1.59 26.95
N ASN A 44 18.53 0.56 27.34
CA ASN A 44 18.36 -0.20 28.59
C ASN A 44 16.91 -0.66 28.80
N THR A 45 16.26 -1.09 27.72
CA THR A 45 14.87 -1.55 27.76
C THR A 45 14.78 -3.06 28.03
N LEU A 46 15.82 -3.82 27.67
CA LEU A 46 15.90 -5.26 27.90
C LEU A 46 16.63 -5.55 29.21
N ASP A 47 16.06 -6.44 30.04
CA ASP A 47 16.75 -6.96 31.22
C ASP A 47 17.91 -7.90 30.82
N ALA A 48 18.87 -8.08 31.73
CA ALA A 48 20.05 -8.89 31.49
C ALA A 48 19.72 -10.36 31.13
N GLY A 49 18.64 -10.91 31.69
CA GLY A 49 18.18 -12.26 31.37
C GLY A 49 17.66 -12.35 29.94
N SER A 50 16.86 -11.38 29.51
CA SER A 50 16.38 -11.28 28.11
C SER A 50 17.53 -11.12 27.11
N VAL A 51 18.49 -10.25 27.41
CA VAL A 51 19.69 -10.08 26.55
C VAL A 51 20.48 -11.38 26.44
N LEU A 52 20.67 -12.11 27.54
CA LEU A 52 21.40 -13.38 27.54
C LEU A 52 20.67 -14.45 26.71
N ARG A 53 19.35 -14.59 26.91
CA ARG A 53 18.52 -15.54 26.14
C ARG A 53 18.58 -15.26 24.64
N LEU A 54 18.38 -14.00 24.24
CA LEU A 54 18.49 -13.59 22.84
C LEU A 54 19.88 -13.89 22.28
N LYS A 55 20.95 -13.50 22.99
CA LYS A 55 22.32 -13.77 22.52
C LYS A 55 22.59 -15.25 22.29
N GLN A 56 22.12 -16.11 23.19
CA GLN A 56 22.31 -17.54 23.08
C GLN A 56 21.52 -18.12 21.90
N GLN A 57 20.25 -17.75 21.75
CA GLN A 57 19.42 -18.17 20.62
C GLN A 57 20.01 -17.74 19.27
N LEU A 58 20.50 -16.49 19.17
CA LEU A 58 21.14 -15.99 17.94
C LEU A 58 22.45 -16.71 17.65
N ALA A 59 23.24 -17.05 18.67
CA ALA A 59 24.45 -17.85 18.52
C ALA A 59 24.14 -19.29 18.06
N ASP A 60 23.10 -19.91 18.61
CA ASP A 60 22.67 -21.25 18.23
C ASP A 60 22.18 -21.28 16.77
N LEU A 61 21.42 -20.25 16.34
CA LEU A 61 20.98 -20.14 14.95
C LEU A 61 22.17 -20.03 13.98
N GLU A 62 23.14 -19.16 14.30
CA GLU A 62 24.35 -18.99 13.51
C GLU A 62 25.16 -20.30 13.45
N GLN A 63 25.27 -21.03 14.56
CA GLN A 63 25.96 -22.32 14.59
C GLN A 63 25.26 -23.41 13.75
N ARG A 64 23.92 -23.43 13.74
CA ARG A 64 23.14 -24.46 13.03
C ARG A 64 22.97 -24.18 11.54
N LYS A 65 22.77 -22.92 11.16
CA LYS A 65 22.39 -22.52 9.79
C LYS A 65 23.42 -21.62 9.10
N GLY A 66 24.35 -21.03 9.84
CA GLY A 66 25.31 -20.05 9.33
C GLY A 66 24.77 -18.63 9.19
N ALA A 67 23.45 -18.46 9.31
CA ALA A 67 22.78 -17.16 9.20
C ALA A 67 23.09 -16.27 10.41
N GLN A 68 23.39 -15.00 10.15
CA GLN A 68 23.75 -14.02 11.18
C GLN A 68 22.58 -13.07 11.44
N LEU A 69 21.88 -13.27 12.55
CA LEU A 69 20.83 -12.37 13.01
C LEU A 69 21.35 -11.47 14.13
N ALA A 70 21.20 -10.15 13.95
CA ALA A 70 21.58 -9.12 14.92
C ALA A 70 20.37 -8.28 15.35
N VAL A 71 20.36 -7.85 16.61
CA VAL A 71 19.31 -7.01 17.19
C VAL A 71 19.92 -5.74 17.74
N LEU A 72 19.37 -4.59 17.32
CA LEU A 72 19.76 -3.27 17.78
C LEU A 72 18.54 -2.50 18.31
N LEU A 73 18.62 -2.03 19.56
CA LEU A 73 17.68 -1.08 20.13
C LEU A 73 18.39 0.27 20.31
N VAL A 74 17.83 1.32 19.68
CA VAL A 74 18.31 2.70 19.80
C VAL A 74 17.20 3.63 20.29
N PRO A 75 17.54 4.75 20.95
CA PRO A 75 16.54 5.75 21.31
C PRO A 75 15.85 6.31 20.06
N SER A 76 16.60 6.82 19.09
CA SER A 76 16.09 7.44 17.86
C SER A 76 17.09 7.27 16.71
N THR A 77 16.60 7.30 15.46
CA THR A 77 17.42 7.40 14.23
C THR A 77 17.68 8.85 13.80
N GLY A 78 17.17 9.84 14.54
CA GLY A 78 17.33 11.25 14.25
C GLY A 78 16.63 11.66 12.96
N ASP A 79 17.29 12.46 12.12
CA ASP A 79 16.75 12.92 10.83
C ASP A 79 16.83 11.86 9.71
N THR A 80 17.36 10.67 10.01
CA THR A 80 17.49 9.57 9.03
C THR A 80 16.30 8.62 9.17
N GLY A 81 15.67 8.27 8.05
CA GLY A 81 14.63 7.23 8.04
C GLY A 81 15.17 5.89 8.53
N ILE A 82 14.34 5.09 9.21
CA ILE A 82 14.78 3.81 9.77
C ILE A 82 15.27 2.84 8.68
N GLU A 83 14.74 2.97 7.47
CA GLU A 83 15.15 2.26 6.26
C GLU A 83 16.61 2.53 5.92
N ASP A 84 16.96 3.80 5.73
CA ASP A 84 18.32 4.21 5.39
C ASP A 84 19.28 3.91 6.53
N TYR A 85 18.84 4.12 7.78
CA TYR A 85 19.62 3.83 8.98
C TYR A 85 19.98 2.34 9.05
N ALA A 86 19.00 1.45 8.92
CA ALA A 86 19.23 0.01 8.98
C ALA A 86 20.09 -0.48 7.81
N ASN A 87 19.88 0.04 6.60
CA ASN A 87 20.66 -0.36 5.42
C ASN A 87 22.13 0.06 5.54
N GLN A 88 22.40 1.31 5.98
CA GLN A 88 23.75 1.79 6.23
C GLN A 88 24.45 0.95 7.31
N LEU A 89 23.73 0.62 8.37
CA LEU A 89 24.25 -0.22 9.45
C LEU A 89 24.55 -1.64 8.99
N PHE A 90 23.64 -2.26 8.24
CA PHE A 90 23.80 -3.60 7.68
C PHE A 90 25.07 -3.70 6.82
N ARG A 91 25.32 -2.69 5.98
CA ARG A 91 26.53 -2.57 5.16
C ARG A 91 27.79 -2.37 6.00
N ALA A 92 27.73 -1.47 6.99
CA ALA A 92 28.84 -1.20 7.87
C ALA A 92 29.28 -2.44 8.66
N TRP A 93 28.31 -3.22 9.13
CA TRP A 93 28.53 -4.45 9.89
C TRP A 93 28.90 -5.64 9.01
N LYS A 94 28.68 -5.56 7.70
CA LYS A 94 28.88 -6.66 6.74
C LYS A 94 28.22 -7.94 7.26
N LEU A 95 26.94 -7.81 7.61
CA LEU A 95 26.20 -8.87 8.29
C LEU A 95 25.91 -10.02 7.33
N GLY A 96 26.22 -11.24 7.75
CA GLY A 96 26.12 -12.44 6.93
C GLY A 96 27.49 -12.92 6.44
N ARG A 97 27.52 -14.17 5.97
CA ARG A 97 28.73 -14.77 5.41
C ARG A 97 29.01 -14.19 4.03
N LYS A 98 30.30 -13.98 3.76
CA LYS A 98 30.78 -13.52 2.46
C LYS A 98 30.28 -14.45 1.35
N ASP A 99 29.78 -13.87 0.26
CA ASP A 99 29.24 -14.54 -0.93
C ASP A 99 27.93 -15.34 -0.72
N VAL A 100 27.42 -15.41 0.51
CA VAL A 100 26.13 -16.02 0.85
C VAL A 100 25.09 -14.94 1.20
N ASP A 101 25.50 -13.84 1.84
CA ASP A 101 24.63 -12.72 2.24
C ASP A 101 23.44 -13.16 3.11
N ASP A 102 23.68 -14.06 4.07
CA ASP A 102 22.69 -14.61 5.00
C ASP A 102 22.58 -13.84 6.34
N GLY A 103 22.65 -12.51 6.25
CA GLY A 103 22.47 -11.60 7.39
C GLY A 103 21.02 -11.15 7.58
N ILE A 104 20.60 -10.94 8.83
CA ILE A 104 19.33 -10.28 9.18
C ILE A 104 19.59 -9.28 10.30
N LEU A 105 19.09 -8.05 10.16
CA LEU A 105 19.20 -7.01 11.17
C LEU A 105 17.81 -6.54 11.62
N LEU A 106 17.50 -6.67 12.90
CA LEU A 106 16.32 -6.08 13.53
C LEU A 106 16.74 -4.78 14.25
N VAL A 107 16.25 -3.64 13.77
CA VAL A 107 16.47 -2.31 14.38
C VAL A 107 15.16 -1.82 14.99
N VAL A 108 15.22 -1.36 16.24
CA VAL A 108 14.10 -0.74 16.95
C VAL A 108 14.51 0.66 17.40
N ALA A 109 13.84 1.69 16.88
CA ALA A 109 13.98 3.07 17.32
C ALA A 109 12.81 3.41 18.26
N LYS A 110 13.10 3.42 19.56
CA LYS A 110 12.07 3.43 20.61
C LYS A 110 11.28 4.74 20.69
N GLU A 111 11.96 5.88 20.58
CA GLU A 111 11.37 7.22 20.68
C GLU A 111 10.62 7.57 19.40
N ASP A 112 11.13 7.16 18.24
CA ASP A 112 10.48 7.37 16.94
C ASP A 112 9.31 6.40 16.71
N ARG A 113 9.20 5.36 17.56
CA ARG A 113 8.23 4.27 17.45
C ARG A 113 8.26 3.55 16.11
N THR A 114 9.46 3.32 15.60
CA THR A 114 9.69 2.64 14.32
C THR A 114 10.55 1.40 14.52
N VAL A 115 10.24 0.35 13.75
CA VAL A 115 10.98 -0.91 13.72
C VAL A 115 11.25 -1.30 12.29
N ARG A 116 12.42 -1.88 12.04
CA ARG A 116 12.79 -2.41 10.73
C ARG A 116 13.50 -3.75 10.85
N ILE A 117 13.16 -4.65 9.93
CA ILE A 117 13.90 -5.87 9.65
C ILE A 117 14.57 -5.70 8.30
N GLU A 118 15.90 -5.68 8.25
CA GLU A 118 16.71 -5.74 7.04
C GLU A 118 17.15 -7.19 6.81
N VAL A 119 17.00 -7.69 5.59
CA VAL A 119 17.34 -9.07 5.20
C VAL A 119 18.36 -9.03 4.07
N GLY A 120 19.42 -9.83 4.17
CA GLY A 120 20.41 -10.01 3.10
C GLY A 120 19.87 -10.88 1.95
N TYR A 121 20.42 -10.68 0.75
CA TYR A 121 19.99 -11.36 -0.48
C TYR A 121 19.91 -12.88 -0.36
N GLY A 122 20.80 -13.51 0.42
CA GLY A 122 20.83 -14.96 0.61
C GLY A 122 19.61 -15.53 1.32
N LEU A 123 18.85 -14.69 2.02
CA LEU A 123 17.70 -15.09 2.82
C LEU A 123 16.37 -14.55 2.29
N GLU A 124 16.34 -13.76 1.21
CA GLU A 124 15.08 -13.23 0.65
C GLU A 124 14.06 -14.31 0.26
N GLY A 125 14.54 -15.46 -0.24
CA GLY A 125 13.68 -16.59 -0.58
C GLY A 125 13.02 -17.25 0.63
N THR A 126 13.63 -17.07 1.81
CA THR A 126 13.20 -17.68 3.09
C THR A 126 12.44 -16.68 3.95
N VAL A 127 12.94 -15.44 4.01
CA VAL A 127 12.39 -14.29 4.74
C VAL A 127 12.10 -13.21 3.71
N THR A 128 10.94 -13.34 3.06
CA THR A 128 10.47 -12.34 2.10
C THR A 128 10.04 -11.05 2.82
N ASP A 129 9.99 -9.93 2.10
CA ASP A 129 9.47 -8.65 2.60
C ASP A 129 8.07 -8.79 3.20
N LEU A 130 7.22 -9.61 2.57
CA LEU A 130 5.87 -9.90 3.07
C LEU A 130 5.90 -10.58 4.43
N LEU A 131 6.80 -11.56 4.62
CA LEU A 131 6.95 -12.26 5.90
C LEU A 131 7.58 -11.35 6.96
N ALA A 132 8.58 -10.55 6.61
CA ALA A 132 9.18 -9.58 7.51
C ALA A 132 8.13 -8.55 7.99
N HIS A 133 7.33 -8.02 7.07
CA HIS A 133 6.24 -7.08 7.38
C HIS A 133 5.21 -7.74 8.29
N ARG A 134 4.85 -8.99 7.99
CA ARG A 134 3.93 -9.78 8.81
C ARG A 134 4.43 -10.01 10.24
N ILE A 135 5.73 -10.29 10.42
CA ILE A 135 6.35 -10.41 11.75
C ILE A 135 6.22 -9.08 12.51
N ILE A 136 6.51 -7.96 11.85
CA ILE A 136 6.41 -6.64 12.47
C ILE A 136 4.97 -6.36 12.92
N GLU A 137 4.00 -6.48 12.02
CA GLU A 137 2.57 -6.17 12.28
C GLU A 137 1.91 -7.13 13.29
N GLU A 138 2.17 -8.43 13.19
CA GLU A 138 1.44 -9.45 13.97
C GLU A 138 2.11 -9.81 15.29
N ARG A 139 3.43 -9.60 15.43
CA ARG A 139 4.20 -10.07 16.60
C ARG A 139 4.86 -8.92 17.36
N ILE A 140 5.58 -8.05 16.66
CA ILE A 140 6.40 -7.01 17.28
C ILE A 140 5.53 -5.83 17.74
N THR A 141 4.83 -5.20 16.80
CA THR A 141 4.03 -3.99 17.01
C THR A 141 2.96 -4.14 18.11
N PRO A 142 2.19 -5.25 18.19
CA PRO A 142 1.18 -5.41 19.24
C PRO A 142 1.77 -5.46 20.65
N ALA A 143 2.95 -6.08 20.82
CA ALA A 143 3.66 -6.13 22.09
C ALA A 143 4.22 -4.76 22.47
N PHE A 144 4.79 -4.03 21.49
CA PHE A 144 5.31 -2.68 21.71
C PHE A 144 4.21 -1.68 22.10
N ARG A 145 3.01 -1.80 21.51
CA ARG A 145 1.83 -1.02 21.94
C ARG A 145 1.42 -1.27 23.39
N GLN A 146 1.71 -2.45 23.92
CA GLN A 146 1.46 -2.82 25.33
C GLN A 146 2.62 -2.43 26.26
N GLY A 147 3.71 -1.86 25.72
CA GLY A 147 4.92 -1.55 26.47
C GLY A 147 5.85 -2.75 26.70
N ASP A 148 5.53 -3.92 26.14
CA ASP A 148 6.34 -5.14 26.26
C ASP A 148 7.37 -5.23 25.11
N PHE A 149 8.44 -4.45 25.24
CA PHE A 149 9.53 -4.45 24.26
C PHE A 149 10.34 -5.75 24.26
N ALA A 150 10.57 -6.35 25.43
CA ALA A 150 11.31 -7.60 25.53
C ALA A 150 10.54 -8.75 24.87
N GLY A 151 9.23 -8.85 25.13
CA GLY A 151 8.35 -9.82 24.48
C GLY A 151 8.23 -9.58 22.97
N GLY A 152 8.11 -8.33 22.53
CA GLY A 152 8.04 -8.00 21.10
C GLY A 152 9.30 -8.39 20.33
N VAL A 153 10.48 -8.06 20.87
CA VAL A 153 11.78 -8.44 20.26
C VAL A 153 11.94 -9.96 20.26
N GLN A 154 11.62 -10.64 21.38
CA GLN A 154 11.71 -12.10 21.47
C GLN A 154 10.80 -12.79 20.43
N GLN A 155 9.54 -12.37 20.33
CA GLN A 155 8.61 -12.93 19.34
C GLN A 155 9.06 -12.68 17.90
N GLY A 156 9.65 -11.51 17.62
CA GLY A 156 10.25 -11.20 16.33
C GLY A 156 11.41 -12.14 15.99
N VAL A 157 12.34 -12.33 16.93
CA VAL A 157 13.50 -13.22 16.78
C VAL A 157 13.06 -14.69 16.64
N ASP A 158 12.08 -15.14 17.42
CA ASP A 158 11.52 -16.49 17.32
C ASP A 158 10.93 -16.74 15.92
N ALA A 159 10.15 -15.80 15.41
CA ALA A 159 9.55 -15.90 14.08
C ALA A 159 10.61 -15.93 12.97
N LEU A 160 11.64 -15.08 13.06
CA LEU A 160 12.77 -15.09 12.13
C LEU A 160 13.56 -16.40 12.20
N THR A 161 13.78 -16.93 13.42
CA THR A 161 14.45 -18.23 13.64
C THR A 161 13.69 -19.37 12.95
N VAL A 162 12.35 -19.41 13.10
CA VAL A 162 11.50 -20.42 12.45
C VAL A 162 11.63 -20.37 10.93
N LEU A 163 11.59 -19.17 10.35
CA LEU A 163 11.74 -19.00 8.90
C LEU A 163 13.11 -19.49 8.42
N VAL A 164 14.19 -19.07 9.07
CA VAL A 164 15.57 -19.48 8.71
C VAL A 164 15.78 -20.99 8.92
N ASP A 165 15.11 -21.59 9.89
CA ASP A 165 15.13 -23.04 10.08
C ASP A 165 14.39 -23.81 8.97
N GLY A 166 13.61 -23.12 8.13
CA GLY A 166 12.84 -23.67 7.01
C GLY A 166 11.39 -24.02 7.39
N GLY A 167 10.90 -23.51 8.51
CA GLY A 167 9.52 -23.67 8.95
C GLY A 167 8.59 -22.57 8.45
N ASP A 168 7.30 -22.87 8.40
CA ASP A 168 6.27 -21.89 8.06
C ASP A 168 5.71 -21.20 9.31
N LEU A 169 5.49 -19.89 9.21
CA LEU A 169 4.76 -19.16 10.25
C LEU A 169 3.29 -19.64 10.27
N PRO A 170 2.71 -19.89 11.46
CA PRO A 170 1.31 -20.31 11.54
C PRO A 170 0.41 -19.29 10.86
N LYS A 171 -0.56 -19.76 10.07
CA LYS A 171 -1.58 -18.90 9.44
C LYS A 171 -2.33 -18.16 10.55
N VAL A 172 -2.19 -16.84 10.60
CA VAL A 172 -2.85 -16.03 11.61
C VAL A 172 -4.33 -15.92 11.24
N ALA A 173 -5.18 -16.07 12.26
CA ALA A 173 -6.59 -15.74 12.13
C ALA A 173 -6.66 -14.29 11.67
N GLY A 174 -7.25 -14.06 10.48
CA GLY A 174 -7.33 -12.72 9.89
C GLY A 174 -7.89 -11.69 10.89
N PRO A 175 -7.65 -10.39 10.64
CA PRO A 175 -7.93 -9.31 11.60
C PRO A 175 -9.24 -9.57 12.32
N GLY A 176 -9.16 -9.82 13.63
CA GLY A 176 -10.32 -10.14 14.45
C GLY A 176 -11.37 -9.07 14.21
N ILE A 177 -12.48 -9.42 13.56
CA ILE A 177 -13.49 -8.45 13.24
C ILE A 177 -14.07 -7.97 14.56
N ASN A 178 -13.79 -6.71 14.91
CA ASN A 178 -14.24 -6.14 16.17
C ASN A 178 -15.76 -6.30 16.28
N PRO A 179 -16.29 -6.85 17.39
CA PRO A 179 -17.73 -7.08 17.55
C PRO A 179 -18.53 -5.78 17.43
N GLN A 180 -17.89 -4.65 17.72
CA GLN A 180 -18.40 -3.29 17.49
C GLN A 180 -18.66 -2.98 16.01
N ILE A 181 -17.72 -3.32 15.12
CA ILE A 181 -17.86 -3.11 13.67
C ILE A 181 -19.00 -4.00 13.14
N ILE A 182 -19.07 -5.25 13.62
CA ILE A 182 -20.17 -6.18 13.28
C ILE A 182 -21.51 -5.57 13.69
N ALA A 183 -21.61 -5.02 14.90
CA ALA A 183 -22.86 -4.41 15.38
C ALA A 183 -23.30 -3.21 14.53
N VAL A 184 -22.36 -2.34 14.12
CA VAL A 184 -22.65 -1.18 13.26
C VAL A 184 -23.07 -1.61 11.85
N LEU A 185 -22.36 -2.56 11.26
CA LEU A 185 -22.72 -3.11 9.94
C LEU A 185 -24.08 -3.81 9.98
N ALA A 186 -24.35 -4.60 11.02
CA ALA A 186 -25.64 -5.25 11.22
C ALA A 186 -26.78 -4.23 11.37
N ALA A 187 -26.56 -3.13 12.11
CA ALA A 187 -27.53 -2.05 12.24
C ALA A 187 -27.85 -1.39 10.89
N PHE A 188 -26.83 -1.13 10.07
CA PHE A 188 -27.00 -0.55 8.74
C PHE A 188 -27.80 -1.48 7.81
N VAL A 189 -27.47 -2.77 7.77
CA VAL A 189 -28.18 -3.78 6.95
C VAL A 189 -29.63 -3.94 7.41
N LEU A 190 -29.86 -4.05 8.72
CA LEU A 190 -31.20 -4.15 9.28
C LEU A 190 -32.03 -2.90 8.97
N GLY A 191 -31.42 -1.72 9.09
CA GLY A 191 -32.02 -0.46 8.68
C GLY A 191 -32.43 -0.47 7.22
N GLY A 192 -31.52 -0.88 6.33
CA GLY A 192 -31.80 -0.98 4.90
C GLY A 192 -32.98 -1.90 4.57
N LEU A 193 -33.04 -3.08 5.20
CA LEU A 193 -34.14 -4.04 5.03
C LEU A 193 -35.47 -3.47 5.52
N ILE A 194 -35.50 -2.86 6.71
CA ILE A 194 -36.70 -2.25 7.29
C ILE A 194 -37.18 -1.08 6.44
N GLY A 195 -36.27 -0.22 5.98
CA GLY A 195 -36.57 0.90 5.10
C GLY A 195 -37.15 0.47 3.75
N ALA A 196 -36.58 -0.55 3.12
CA ALA A 196 -37.11 -1.13 1.89
C ALA A 196 -38.50 -1.76 2.10
N LEU A 197 -38.73 -2.45 3.22
CA LEU A 197 -40.03 -3.05 3.56
C LEU A 197 -41.12 -2.01 3.85
N LEU A 198 -40.77 -0.89 4.49
CA LEU A 198 -41.65 0.27 4.68
C LEU A 198 -42.01 0.91 3.34
N ALA A 199 -41.02 1.16 2.47
CA ALA A 199 -41.24 1.71 1.13
C ALA A 199 -42.05 0.78 0.22
N ALA A 200 -41.97 -0.54 0.43
CA ALA A 200 -42.80 -1.53 -0.24
C ALA A 200 -44.24 -1.63 0.31
N GLY A 201 -44.59 -0.90 1.37
CA GLY A 201 -45.91 -0.93 2.00
C GLY A 201 -46.23 -2.22 2.77
N LYS A 202 -45.25 -3.10 3.00
CA LYS A 202 -45.45 -4.40 3.65
C LYS A 202 -45.50 -4.32 5.18
N VAL A 203 -44.94 -3.25 5.75
CA VAL A 203 -44.80 -3.07 7.20
C VAL A 203 -45.39 -1.73 7.61
N HIS A 204 -46.12 -1.71 8.73
CA HIS A 204 -46.62 -0.47 9.32
C HIS A 204 -45.52 0.20 10.14
N TRP A 205 -45.42 1.54 10.11
CA TRP A 205 -44.36 2.32 10.77
C TRP A 205 -44.19 1.98 12.27
N ARG A 206 -45.27 1.64 12.98
CA ARG A 206 -45.23 1.23 14.40
C ARG A 206 -44.45 -0.07 14.62
N LYS A 207 -44.62 -1.06 13.73
CA LYS A 207 -43.88 -2.34 13.81
C LYS A 207 -42.40 -2.11 13.51
N ALA A 208 -42.09 -1.26 12.53
CA ALA A 208 -40.71 -0.88 12.22
C ALA A 208 -40.02 -0.19 13.41
N LEU A 209 -40.72 0.69 14.14
CA LEU A 209 -40.18 1.36 15.31
C LEU A 209 -39.87 0.38 16.45
N ILE A 210 -40.76 -0.59 16.71
CA ILE A 210 -40.54 -1.64 17.72
C ILE A 210 -39.30 -2.48 17.36
N VAL A 211 -39.16 -2.88 16.09
CA VAL A 211 -38.01 -3.66 15.63
C VAL A 211 -36.71 -2.85 15.72
N ALA A 212 -36.73 -1.55 15.38
CA ALA A 212 -35.56 -0.69 15.48
C ALA A 212 -35.09 -0.51 16.93
N VAL A 213 -36.01 -0.32 17.88
CA VAL A 213 -35.69 -0.22 19.31
C VAL A 213 -35.14 -1.55 19.85
N ALA A 214 -35.79 -2.67 19.53
CA ALA A 214 -35.33 -3.99 19.94
C ALA A 214 -33.94 -4.33 19.39
N ALA A 215 -33.69 -4.04 18.10
CA ALA A 215 -32.39 -4.24 17.47
C ALA A 215 -31.31 -3.33 18.06
N THR A 216 -31.66 -2.09 18.41
CA THR A 216 -30.73 -1.16 19.07
C THR A 216 -30.26 -1.71 20.41
N LEU A 217 -31.17 -2.18 21.25
CA LEU A 217 -30.83 -2.75 22.54
C LEU A 217 -29.99 -4.03 22.40
N LEU A 218 -30.37 -4.92 21.48
CA LEU A 218 -29.69 -6.19 21.25
C LEU A 218 -28.26 -6.00 20.69
N LEU A 219 -28.09 -5.16 19.67
CA LEU A 219 -26.79 -4.90 19.06
C LEU A 219 -25.88 -4.09 19.98
N ALA A 220 -26.45 -3.17 20.77
CA ALA A 220 -25.69 -2.46 21.77
C ALA A 220 -25.21 -3.43 22.87
N LEU A 221 -26.03 -4.38 23.34
CA LEU A 221 -25.62 -5.39 24.33
C LEU A 221 -24.54 -6.35 23.80
N LEU A 222 -24.63 -6.75 22.53
CA LEU A 222 -23.70 -7.70 21.92
C LEU A 222 -22.37 -7.05 21.48
N GLY A 223 -22.41 -5.79 21.01
CA GLY A 223 -21.23 -5.08 20.51
C GLY A 223 -20.63 -4.07 21.49
N GLY A 224 -21.44 -3.58 22.44
CA GLY A 224 -21.06 -2.59 23.44
C GLY A 224 -20.30 -3.23 24.57
N GLY A 225 -18.97 -3.27 24.46
CA GLY A 225 -18.09 -3.48 25.60
C GLY A 225 -18.14 -2.28 26.56
N ARG A 226 -16.96 -1.75 26.95
CA ARG A 226 -16.85 -0.62 27.89
C ARG A 226 -17.54 0.67 27.41
N GLU A 227 -17.84 0.78 26.11
CA GLU A 227 -18.43 1.98 25.48
C GLU A 227 -19.92 1.81 25.10
N TRP A 228 -20.61 0.87 25.74
CA TRP A 228 -22.03 0.59 25.47
C TRP A 228 -22.96 1.83 25.42
N PRO A 229 -22.79 2.88 26.26
CA PRO A 229 -23.63 4.08 26.19
C PRO A 229 -23.57 4.81 24.84
N MET A 230 -22.44 4.77 24.14
CA MET A 230 -22.28 5.41 22.82
C MET A 230 -23.10 4.67 21.75
N PHE A 231 -23.17 3.35 21.84
CA PHE A 231 -23.89 2.51 20.88
C PHE A 231 -25.40 2.72 20.91
N LEU A 232 -25.97 3.16 22.04
CA LEU A 232 -27.39 3.52 22.13
C LEU A 232 -27.77 4.71 21.22
N PHE A 233 -26.81 5.56 20.86
CA PHE A 233 -27.01 6.67 19.92
C PHE A 233 -26.58 6.33 18.50
N VAL A 234 -25.46 5.61 18.33
CA VAL A 234 -24.91 5.28 17.00
C VAL A 234 -25.79 4.29 16.24
N ILE A 235 -26.33 3.27 16.93
CA ILE A 235 -27.12 2.22 16.30
C ILE A 235 -28.45 2.73 15.71
N PRO A 236 -29.29 3.52 16.42
CA PRO A 236 -30.53 4.04 15.82
C PRO A 236 -30.26 5.02 14.67
N LEU A 237 -29.17 5.80 14.74
CA LEU A 237 -28.76 6.68 13.66
C LEU A 237 -28.36 5.91 12.40
N THR A 238 -27.58 4.83 12.55
CA THR A 238 -27.17 3.96 11.42
C THR A 238 -28.35 3.17 10.85
N LEU A 239 -29.28 2.71 11.68
CA LEU A 239 -30.56 2.14 11.27
C LEU A 239 -31.38 3.13 10.41
N LEU A 240 -31.45 4.40 10.83
CA LEU A 240 -32.17 5.44 10.11
C LEU A 240 -31.51 5.77 8.77
N ILE A 241 -30.18 5.91 8.74
CA ILE A 241 -29.42 6.15 7.50
C ILE A 241 -29.59 4.97 6.53
N GLY A 242 -29.43 3.74 7.00
CA GLY A 242 -29.66 2.53 6.19
C GLY A 242 -31.10 2.48 5.66
N GLY A 243 -32.08 2.76 6.52
CA GLY A 243 -33.49 2.74 6.13
C GLY A 243 -33.86 3.83 5.12
N ALA A 244 -33.35 5.05 5.30
CA ALA A 244 -33.58 6.15 4.37
C ALA A 244 -32.95 5.89 3.01
N THR A 245 -31.70 5.40 2.99
CA THR A 245 -30.97 5.10 1.74
C THR A 245 -31.66 4.01 0.93
N PHE A 246 -31.94 2.85 1.52
CA PHE A 246 -32.59 1.75 0.79
C PHE A 246 -34.09 1.98 0.56
N GLY A 247 -34.77 2.72 1.43
CA GLY A 247 -36.15 3.16 1.21
C GLY A 247 -36.27 4.11 0.01
N ALA A 248 -35.33 5.05 -0.15
CA ALA A 248 -35.24 5.89 -1.35
C ALA A 248 -34.83 5.06 -2.59
N LEU A 249 -33.86 4.15 -2.44
CA LEU A 249 -33.40 3.27 -3.51
C LEU A 249 -34.55 2.39 -4.05
N TRP A 250 -35.50 2.00 -3.20
CA TRP A 250 -36.69 1.24 -3.58
C TRP A 250 -37.61 1.97 -4.58
N GLN A 251 -37.61 3.31 -4.58
CA GLN A 251 -38.34 4.10 -5.59
C GLN A 251 -37.77 3.86 -6.99
N LEU A 252 -36.48 3.53 -7.08
CA LEU A 252 -35.76 3.18 -8.30
C LEU A 252 -35.51 1.67 -8.35
N ARG A 253 -36.60 0.90 -8.52
CA ARG A 253 -36.59 -0.58 -8.61
C ARG A 253 -35.40 -1.17 -9.41
N PRO A 254 -35.06 -0.70 -10.62
CA PRO A 254 -33.92 -1.27 -11.37
C PRO A 254 -32.57 -1.06 -10.68
N LEU A 255 -32.34 0.09 -10.03
CA LEU A 255 -31.11 0.35 -9.28
C LEU A 255 -31.06 -0.47 -8.00
N PHE A 256 -32.19 -0.63 -7.31
CA PHE A 256 -32.26 -1.46 -6.10
C PHE A 256 -31.83 -2.90 -6.37
N TYR A 257 -32.41 -3.54 -7.38
CA TYR A 257 -32.03 -4.91 -7.74
C TYR A 257 -30.60 -5.00 -8.28
N GLY A 258 -30.10 -3.96 -8.96
CA GLY A 258 -28.70 -3.88 -9.39
C GLY A 258 -27.71 -3.87 -8.23
N VAL A 259 -27.97 -3.04 -7.20
CA VAL A 259 -27.13 -2.98 -5.99
C VAL A 259 -27.18 -4.30 -5.21
N VAL A 260 -28.36 -4.89 -5.04
CA VAL A 260 -28.50 -6.19 -4.38
C VAL A 260 -27.76 -7.29 -5.16
N GLY A 261 -27.88 -7.31 -6.48
CA GLY A 261 -27.15 -8.26 -7.34
C GLY A 261 -25.64 -8.11 -7.21
N LEU A 262 -25.13 -6.87 -7.17
CA LEU A 262 -23.70 -6.58 -6.97
C LEU A 262 -23.20 -7.04 -5.60
N LEU A 263 -23.99 -6.82 -4.54
CA LEU A 263 -23.65 -7.27 -3.18
C LEU A 263 -23.62 -8.81 -3.08
N VAL A 264 -24.57 -9.49 -3.73
CA VAL A 264 -24.57 -10.96 -3.78
C VAL A 264 -23.37 -11.48 -4.58
N TYR A 265 -23.04 -10.83 -5.70
CA TYR A 265 -21.87 -11.18 -6.51
C TYR A 265 -20.55 -10.99 -5.74
N SER A 266 -20.39 -9.86 -5.03
CA SER A 266 -19.19 -9.61 -4.22
C SER A 266 -19.06 -10.59 -3.05
N ALA A 267 -20.18 -10.93 -2.39
CA ALA A 267 -20.19 -11.95 -1.33
C ALA A 267 -19.83 -13.34 -1.88
N ALA A 268 -20.39 -13.73 -3.04
CA ALA A 268 -20.07 -14.98 -3.70
C ALA A 268 -18.60 -15.07 -4.12
N LEU A 269 -18.02 -13.95 -4.58
CA LEU A 269 -16.60 -13.84 -4.87
C LEU A 269 -15.71 -13.99 -3.64
N GLY A 270 -16.08 -13.35 -2.51
CA GLY A 270 -15.34 -13.51 -1.26
C GLY A 270 -15.38 -14.95 -0.73
N VAL A 271 -16.50 -15.65 -0.93
CA VAL A 271 -16.60 -17.09 -0.65
C VAL A 271 -15.71 -17.88 -1.61
N ALA A 272 -15.76 -17.61 -2.92
CA ALA A 272 -14.96 -18.30 -3.91
C ALA A 272 -13.45 -18.10 -3.72
N ASP A 273 -12.99 -16.91 -3.34
CA ASP A 273 -11.60 -16.61 -2.98
C ASP A 273 -11.12 -17.56 -1.86
N ARG A 274 -11.94 -17.75 -0.83
CA ARG A 274 -11.63 -18.61 0.31
C ARG A 274 -11.52 -20.10 -0.02
N TYR A 275 -12.22 -20.57 -1.06
CA TYR A 275 -12.26 -22.00 -1.41
C TYR A 275 -11.47 -22.36 -2.67
N VAL A 276 -11.22 -21.41 -3.57
CA VAL A 276 -10.71 -21.67 -4.92
C VAL A 276 -9.48 -20.80 -5.28
N ASN A 277 -8.93 -19.99 -4.36
CA ASN A 277 -7.79 -19.09 -4.62
C ASN A 277 -8.05 -18.16 -5.85
N VAL A 278 -9.29 -17.68 -5.99
CA VAL A 278 -9.66 -16.75 -7.07
C VAL A 278 -9.38 -15.33 -6.62
N SER A 279 -8.49 -14.62 -7.31
CA SER A 279 -8.12 -13.24 -6.95
C SER A 279 -9.32 -12.28 -6.97
N PHE A 280 -9.83 -12.00 -5.77
CA PHE A 280 -11.02 -11.17 -5.52
C PHE A 280 -10.99 -9.83 -6.27
N ILE A 281 -9.85 -9.13 -6.25
CA ILE A 281 -9.67 -7.83 -6.90
C ILE A 281 -9.88 -7.93 -8.42
N HIS A 282 -9.36 -8.97 -9.06
CA HIS A 282 -9.41 -9.11 -10.51
C HIS A 282 -10.85 -9.33 -10.98
N TRP A 283 -11.60 -10.18 -10.28
CA TRP A 283 -12.98 -10.52 -10.63
C TRP A 283 -14.00 -9.46 -10.22
N LEU A 284 -13.68 -8.60 -9.25
CA LEU A 284 -14.48 -7.42 -8.92
C LEU A 284 -14.31 -6.30 -9.95
N ALA A 285 -13.14 -6.19 -10.58
CA ALA A 285 -12.85 -5.15 -11.57
C ALA A 285 -13.61 -5.34 -12.90
N TRP A 286 -13.89 -6.58 -13.29
CA TRP A 286 -14.59 -6.93 -14.53
C TRP A 286 -15.96 -6.28 -14.73
N PRO A 287 -16.93 -6.37 -13.79
CA PRO A 287 -18.23 -5.73 -13.97
C PRO A 287 -18.15 -4.20 -14.04
N LEU A 288 -17.19 -3.59 -13.32
CA LEU A 288 -16.93 -2.15 -13.43
C LEU A 288 -16.36 -1.79 -14.80
N ALA A 289 -15.40 -2.55 -15.32
CA ALA A 289 -14.86 -2.36 -16.66
C ALA A 289 -15.95 -2.48 -17.73
N VAL A 290 -16.82 -3.48 -17.62
CA VAL A 290 -17.96 -3.67 -18.55
C VAL A 290 -18.93 -2.48 -18.48
N LEU A 291 -19.25 -1.96 -17.29
CA LEU A 291 -20.12 -0.79 -17.14
C LEU A 291 -19.50 0.48 -17.75
N VAL A 292 -18.20 0.70 -17.56
CA VAL A 292 -17.48 1.84 -18.15
C VAL A 292 -17.52 1.74 -19.67
N VAL A 293 -17.22 0.56 -20.23
CA VAL A 293 -17.28 0.32 -21.68
C VAL A 293 -18.69 0.57 -22.21
N LEU A 294 -19.72 0.00 -21.57
CA LEU A 294 -21.11 0.19 -21.98
C LEU A 294 -21.54 1.67 -21.91
N GLY A 295 -21.10 2.40 -20.89
CA GLY A 295 -21.32 3.85 -20.75
C GLY A 295 -20.70 4.64 -21.90
N LEU A 296 -19.46 4.32 -22.29
CA LEU A 296 -18.79 4.95 -23.44
C LEU A 296 -19.53 4.68 -24.75
N TYR A 297 -20.04 3.46 -24.97
CA TYR A 297 -20.84 3.14 -26.17
C TYR A 297 -22.18 3.86 -26.19
N LEU A 298 -22.87 3.97 -25.06
CA LEU A 298 -24.13 4.74 -24.97
C LEU A 298 -23.89 6.23 -25.23
N LEU A 299 -22.79 6.78 -24.73
CA LEU A 299 -22.39 8.17 -24.99
C LEU A 299 -22.09 8.38 -26.47
N LEU A 300 -21.36 7.47 -27.11
CA LEU A 300 -21.13 7.49 -28.56
C LEU A 300 -22.46 7.47 -29.34
N LEU A 301 -23.37 6.57 -29.00
CA LEU A 301 -24.70 6.49 -29.64
C LEU A 301 -25.53 7.76 -29.43
N MET A 302 -25.44 8.38 -28.25
CA MET A 302 -26.12 9.64 -27.96
C MET A 302 -25.58 10.79 -28.82
N ILE A 303 -24.25 10.90 -28.96
CA ILE A 303 -23.62 11.91 -29.82
C ILE A 303 -23.94 11.65 -31.30
N MET A 304 -23.93 10.39 -31.74
CA MET A 304 -24.33 10.00 -33.09
C MET A 304 -25.78 10.42 -33.38
N ARG A 305 -26.70 10.16 -32.45
CA ARG A 305 -28.11 10.56 -32.56
C ARG A 305 -28.29 12.08 -32.57
N HIS A 306 -27.50 12.80 -31.78
CA HIS A 306 -27.51 14.27 -31.76
C HIS A 306 -26.99 14.83 -33.10
N THR A 307 -25.85 14.33 -33.58
CA THR A 307 -25.24 14.75 -34.86
C THR A 307 -26.17 14.48 -36.04
N TRP A 308 -26.85 13.32 -36.07
CA TRP A 308 -27.85 12.99 -37.10
C TRP A 308 -29.02 13.99 -37.14
N ARG A 309 -29.46 14.48 -35.97
CA ARG A 309 -30.54 15.46 -35.88
C ARG A 309 -30.12 16.86 -36.32
N THR A 310 -28.85 17.23 -36.13
CA THR A 310 -28.32 18.55 -36.50
C THR A 310 -27.95 18.64 -37.98
N SER A 311 -27.27 17.63 -38.54
CA SER A 311 -26.90 17.60 -39.95
C SER A 311 -26.67 16.16 -40.45
N ARG A 312 -27.50 15.73 -41.41
CA ARG A 312 -27.39 14.39 -42.02
C ARG A 312 -26.08 14.21 -42.80
N THR A 313 -25.58 15.26 -43.45
CA THR A 313 -24.33 15.21 -44.22
C THR A 313 -23.11 15.19 -43.30
N GLY A 314 -23.11 15.99 -42.23
CA GLY A 314 -22.05 15.97 -41.22
C GLY A 314 -21.94 14.63 -40.49
N PHE A 315 -23.07 13.95 -40.27
CA PHE A 315 -23.08 12.60 -39.72
C PHE A 315 -22.42 11.57 -40.65
N VAL A 316 -22.78 11.55 -41.94
CA VAL A 316 -22.25 10.57 -42.90
C VAL A 316 -20.73 10.71 -43.06
N VAL A 317 -20.22 11.94 -43.13
CA VAL A 317 -18.76 12.19 -43.23
C VAL A 317 -18.01 11.67 -41.99
N ARG A 318 -18.54 11.91 -40.78
CA ARG A 318 -17.94 11.44 -39.53
C ARG A 318 -18.02 9.93 -39.36
N LEU A 319 -19.13 9.32 -39.81
CA LEU A 319 -19.28 7.88 -39.83
C LEU A 319 -18.27 7.24 -40.79
N LEU A 320 -18.09 7.80 -42.00
CA LEU A 320 -17.10 7.32 -42.96
C LEU A 320 -15.67 7.46 -42.42
N ALA A 321 -15.35 8.55 -41.73
CA ALA A 321 -14.06 8.72 -41.06
C ALA A 321 -13.83 7.66 -39.97
N ALA A 322 -14.84 7.36 -39.14
CA ALA A 322 -14.75 6.32 -38.11
C ALA A 322 -14.58 4.91 -38.72
N VAL A 323 -15.28 4.61 -39.82
CA VAL A 323 -15.14 3.33 -40.54
C VAL A 323 -13.76 3.21 -41.20
N ALA A 324 -13.23 4.30 -41.76
CA ALA A 324 -11.89 4.32 -42.33
C ALA A 324 -10.82 4.05 -41.26
N VAL A 325 -10.95 4.65 -40.08
CA VAL A 325 -10.05 4.38 -38.94
C VAL A 325 -10.15 2.93 -38.48
N TYR A 326 -11.37 2.35 -38.42
CA TYR A 326 -11.54 0.94 -38.07
C TYR A 326 -10.85 0.01 -39.09
N GLY A 327 -10.99 0.30 -40.39
CA GLY A 327 -10.31 -0.45 -41.44
C GLY A 327 -8.78 -0.37 -41.36
N VAL A 328 -8.24 0.83 -41.07
CA VAL A 328 -6.80 1.02 -40.87
C VAL A 328 -6.32 0.28 -39.62
N ALA A 329 -7.05 0.37 -38.51
CA ALA A 329 -6.70 -0.35 -37.28
C ALA A 329 -6.74 -1.87 -37.45
N GLY A 330 -7.73 -2.40 -38.16
CA GLY A 330 -7.84 -3.82 -38.48
C GLY A 330 -6.73 -4.31 -39.42
N TRP A 331 -6.29 -3.46 -40.35
CA TRP A 331 -5.16 -3.77 -41.24
C TRP A 331 -3.80 -3.72 -40.52
N MET A 332 -3.64 -2.80 -39.56
CA MET A 332 -2.39 -2.61 -38.83
C MET A 332 -2.10 -3.70 -37.79
N LEU A 333 -3.14 -4.38 -37.30
CA LEU A 333 -3.03 -5.39 -36.24
C LEU A 333 -2.80 -6.83 -36.76
N ASP A 334 -2.75 -7.03 -38.08
CA ASP A 334 -2.37 -8.22 -38.87
C ASP A 334 -2.33 -9.64 -38.21
N ASP A 335 -3.28 -9.95 -37.32
CA ASP A 335 -3.39 -11.22 -36.58
C ASP A 335 -4.69 -12.00 -36.93
N GLY A 336 -5.22 -11.82 -38.14
CA GLY A 336 -6.44 -12.53 -38.59
C GLY A 336 -7.71 -12.10 -37.83
N ARG A 337 -8.65 -13.05 -37.61
CA ARG A 337 -9.99 -12.74 -37.02
C ARG A 337 -9.92 -12.12 -35.62
N ASP A 338 -8.87 -12.40 -34.86
CA ASP A 338 -8.71 -11.91 -33.48
C ASP A 338 -8.21 -10.46 -33.43
N GLY A 339 -7.42 -10.03 -34.42
CA GLY A 339 -7.00 -8.64 -34.60
C GLY A 339 -8.17 -7.70 -34.90
N TRP A 340 -9.18 -8.17 -35.64
CA TRP A 340 -10.40 -7.40 -35.94
C TRP A 340 -11.30 -7.21 -34.71
N LEU A 341 -11.28 -8.16 -33.76
CA LEU A 341 -11.99 -8.05 -32.49
C LEU A 341 -11.28 -7.05 -31.55
N LEU A 342 -9.94 -7.03 -31.55
CA LEU A 342 -9.14 -6.06 -30.80
C LEU A 342 -9.17 -4.64 -31.38
N ALA A 343 -9.39 -4.50 -32.70
CA ALA A 343 -9.55 -3.20 -33.36
C ALA A 343 -10.84 -2.47 -32.94
N PHE A 344 -11.87 -3.20 -32.49
CA PHE A 344 -13.18 -2.65 -32.17
C PHE A 344 -13.17 -1.64 -31.00
N PRO A 345 -12.57 -1.92 -29.83
CA PRO A 345 -12.46 -0.93 -28.75
C PRO A 345 -11.61 0.29 -29.12
N ILE A 346 -10.55 0.12 -29.92
CA ILE A 346 -9.68 1.22 -30.36
C ILE A 346 -10.45 2.15 -31.30
N ALA A 347 -11.15 1.60 -32.29
CA ALA A 347 -11.94 2.38 -33.23
C ALA A 347 -13.13 3.08 -32.58
N SER A 348 -13.77 2.46 -31.57
CA SER A 348 -14.85 3.09 -30.81
C SER A 348 -14.37 4.29 -29.98
N PHE A 349 -13.15 4.25 -29.45
CA PHE A 349 -12.56 5.40 -28.76
C PHE A 349 -12.25 6.55 -29.73
N VAL A 350 -11.70 6.25 -30.91
CA VAL A 350 -11.44 7.26 -31.94
C VAL A 350 -12.75 7.84 -32.50
N ALA A 351 -13.78 7.01 -32.67
CA ALA A 351 -15.11 7.47 -33.07
C ALA A 351 -15.69 8.48 -32.06
N LEU A 352 -15.47 8.26 -30.76
CA LEU A 352 -15.91 9.17 -29.70
C LEU A 352 -15.23 10.54 -29.81
N ILE A 353 -13.95 10.59 -30.20
CA ILE A 353 -13.22 11.84 -30.47
C ILE A 353 -13.73 12.54 -31.74
N ILE A 354 -13.93 11.80 -32.83
CA ILE A 354 -14.43 12.32 -34.12
C ILE A 354 -15.83 12.94 -33.95
N PHE A 355 -16.70 12.28 -33.20
CA PHE A 355 -18.07 12.73 -32.96
C PHE A 355 -18.14 13.77 -31.83
N GLY A 356 -17.25 13.71 -30.84
CA GLY A 356 -17.18 14.62 -29.68
C GLY A 356 -16.65 16.02 -29.99
N LYS A 357 -16.00 16.25 -31.14
CA LYS A 357 -15.63 17.58 -31.64
C LYS A 357 -16.87 18.35 -32.16
N VAL A 358 -17.76 18.70 -31.23
CA VAL A 358 -18.82 19.69 -31.41
C VAL A 358 -18.35 20.96 -30.74
N GLY A 359 -17.79 21.91 -31.50
CA GLY A 359 -17.43 23.22 -30.95
C GLY A 359 -16.48 24.12 -31.74
N GLU A 360 -15.73 23.64 -32.73
CA GLU A 360 -14.80 24.52 -33.47
C GLU A 360 -15.15 24.54 -34.96
N GLY A 361 -16.20 25.30 -35.27
CA GLY A 361 -16.42 25.82 -36.60
C GLY A 361 -15.82 27.23 -36.70
N SER A 362 -14.74 27.35 -37.48
CA SER A 362 -14.46 28.48 -38.37
C SER A 362 -14.98 29.87 -37.97
N GLY A 363 -14.16 30.65 -37.27
CA GLY A 363 -14.37 32.08 -37.07
C GLY A 363 -13.08 32.84 -37.31
N SER A 364 -12.96 33.48 -38.49
CA SER A 364 -11.99 34.53 -38.75
C SER A 364 -12.23 35.69 -37.79
N GLY A 365 -11.33 35.89 -36.83
CA GLY A 365 -11.41 36.97 -35.85
C GLY A 365 -10.01 37.41 -35.43
N SER A 366 -9.53 38.46 -36.08
CA SER A 366 -8.39 39.26 -35.64
C SER A 366 -8.68 39.86 -34.26
N GLY A 367 -7.83 39.55 -33.28
CA GLY A 367 -7.87 40.17 -31.96
C GLY A 367 -6.64 39.77 -31.16
N GLY A 368 -5.66 40.68 -31.08
CA GLY A 368 -4.44 40.50 -30.32
C GLY A 368 -4.68 40.40 -28.82
N GLY A 369 -3.79 39.67 -28.15
CA GLY A 369 -3.77 39.53 -26.71
C GLY A 369 -2.61 38.64 -26.27
N SER A 370 -1.49 39.29 -25.98
CA SER A 370 -0.27 38.75 -25.39
C SER A 370 -0.51 37.86 -24.17
N GLY A 371 0.21 36.73 -24.08
CA GLY A 371 0.24 35.88 -22.90
C GLY A 371 1.26 34.75 -23.03
N SER A 372 2.50 35.09 -22.67
CA SER A 372 3.69 34.25 -22.44
C SER A 372 3.51 32.74 -22.30
N SER A 373 4.31 32.03 -23.10
CA SER A 373 4.73 30.64 -22.98
C SER A 373 5.53 30.36 -21.70
N SER A 374 5.20 29.28 -21.01
CA SER A 374 6.14 28.53 -20.17
C SER A 374 5.82 27.03 -20.24
N SER A 375 6.44 26.37 -21.21
CA SER A 375 6.53 24.91 -21.29
C SER A 375 7.53 24.41 -20.25
N GLY A 376 7.04 23.81 -19.17
CA GLY A 376 7.84 23.01 -18.26
C GLY A 376 8.05 21.61 -18.86
N SER A 377 9.23 21.37 -19.40
CA SER A 377 9.69 20.06 -19.87
C SER A 377 10.03 19.16 -18.68
N SER A 378 9.30 18.06 -18.50
CA SER A 378 9.71 16.94 -17.62
C SER A 378 10.52 15.93 -18.43
N SER A 379 11.84 16.02 -18.31
CA SER A 379 12.77 14.98 -18.77
C SER A 379 12.81 13.85 -17.75
N SER A 380 12.36 12.66 -18.15
CA SER A 380 12.58 11.40 -17.45
C SER A 380 13.99 10.90 -17.74
N SER A 381 14.89 11.00 -16.77
CA SER A 381 16.18 10.32 -16.80
C SER A 381 16.03 8.91 -16.21
N SER A 382 16.09 7.92 -17.10
CA SER A 382 16.37 6.52 -16.76
C SER A 382 17.86 6.38 -16.43
N SER A 383 18.19 6.08 -15.18
CA SER A 383 19.54 5.61 -14.80
C SER A 383 19.51 4.10 -14.61
N SER A 384 20.17 3.42 -15.53
CA SER A 384 20.58 2.02 -15.46
C SER A 384 21.69 1.86 -14.40
N SER A 385 21.44 1.08 -13.35
CA SER A 385 22.43 0.68 -12.35
C SER A 385 23.20 -0.55 -12.83
N SER A 386 24.47 -0.35 -13.18
CA SER A 386 25.46 -1.41 -13.39
C SER A 386 26.04 -1.86 -12.05
N GLY A 387 26.10 -3.18 -11.83
CA GLY A 387 26.48 -3.83 -10.59
C GLY A 387 27.87 -3.48 -10.05
N GLY A 388 27.92 -3.36 -8.72
CA GLY A 388 29.13 -3.43 -7.91
C GLY A 388 28.84 -4.38 -6.74
N GLY A 389 29.53 -5.52 -6.71
CA GLY A 389 29.43 -6.51 -5.64
C GLY A 389 29.92 -5.93 -4.32
N GLY A 390 28.98 -5.70 -3.41
CA GLY A 390 29.23 -5.42 -2.01
C GLY A 390 27.93 -5.67 -1.26
N SER A 391 27.99 -6.45 -0.17
CA SER A 391 26.84 -6.88 0.64
C SER A 391 25.84 -5.75 0.85
N SER A 392 24.81 -5.74 0.01
CA SER A 392 23.66 -4.85 0.08
C SER A 392 22.55 -5.58 0.83
N GLY A 393 21.78 -4.85 1.65
CA GLY A 393 20.49 -5.36 2.10
C GLY A 393 19.64 -5.67 0.87
N GLY A 394 19.10 -6.88 0.82
CA GLY A 394 18.37 -7.42 -0.31
C GLY A 394 16.87 -7.14 -0.25
N GLY A 395 16.34 -7.07 0.97
CA GLY A 395 14.96 -6.73 1.22
C GLY A 395 14.73 -6.43 2.70
N GLY A 396 13.47 -6.28 3.07
CA GLY A 396 13.08 -6.00 4.44
C GLY A 396 11.73 -5.32 4.56
N ALA A 397 11.31 -5.09 5.80
CA ALA A 397 10.09 -4.37 6.09
C ALA A 397 10.30 -3.41 7.25
N SER A 398 9.60 -2.29 7.22
CA SER A 398 9.47 -1.36 8.34
C SER A 398 8.04 -1.34 8.87
N GLY A 399 7.87 -0.87 10.10
CA GLY A 399 6.58 -0.60 10.71
C GLY A 399 6.69 0.37 11.87
N SER A 400 5.54 0.80 12.37
CA SER A 400 5.42 1.76 13.47
C SER A 400 4.35 1.34 14.46
N TRP A 401 4.48 1.73 15.74
CA TRP A 401 3.53 1.32 16.79
C TRP A 401 2.85 2.44 17.56
#